data_AF-A0A2H5ZCQ2-F1
#
_entry.id   AF-A0A2H5ZCQ2-F1
#
_cell.length_a   1.000
_cell.length_b   1.000
_cell.length_c   1.000
_cell.angle_alpha   90.00
_cell.angle_beta   90.00
_cell.angle_gamma   90.00
#
_symmetry.space_group_name_H-M   'P 1'
#
loop_
_entity.id
_entity.type
_entity.pdbx_description
1 polymer ?
#
loop_
_entity_poly.entity_id
_entity_poly.type
_entity_poly.pdbx_seq_one_letter_code
_entity_poly.pdbx_strand_id
1 'polypeptide(L)'
;MMAMKLPVTPWVLAGRILAILGMGFTAAVAILFYVGGFWAWGLAATAAFVPFFLLIVLVERYSVRHGLIGPPDPAAEADDEGE
;
A
#
# COMPACT_ATOMS: atom_id res chain seq x y z
N MET A 1 -8.85 -17.69 22.07
CA MET A 1 -8.65 -16.44 21.32
C MET A 1 -8.25 -16.83 19.91
N MET A 2 -9.13 -16.68 18.91
CA MET A 2 -8.82 -17.04 17.52
C MET A 2 -7.67 -16.18 16.98
N ALA A 3 -6.58 -16.82 16.57
CA ALA A 3 -5.51 -16.15 15.84
C ALA A 3 -5.98 -15.91 14.39
N MET A 4 -6.32 -14.67 14.04
CA MET A 4 -6.62 -14.29 12.65
C MET A 4 -5.39 -14.54 11.77
N LYS A 5 -5.42 -15.60 10.95
CA LYS A 5 -4.49 -15.78 9.82
C LYS A 5 -4.85 -14.74 8.76
N LEU A 6 -4.10 -13.64 8.73
CA LEU A 6 -4.31 -12.60 7.72
C LEU A 6 -3.95 -13.19 6.33
N PRO A 7 -4.86 -13.14 5.34
CA PRO A 7 -4.63 -13.66 3.98
C PRO A 7 -3.57 -12.87 3.20
N VAL A 8 -3.06 -11.78 3.80
CA VAL A 8 -2.07 -10.88 3.22
C VAL A 8 -0.96 -10.70 4.25
N THR A 9 0.29 -10.86 3.82
CA THR A 9 1.42 -10.68 4.73
C THR A 9 1.48 -9.24 5.26
N PRO A 10 1.78 -9.02 6.56
CA PRO A 10 1.72 -7.70 7.18
C PRO A 10 2.64 -6.67 6.50
N TRP A 11 3.72 -7.13 5.87
CA TRP A 11 4.64 -6.28 5.10
C TRP A 11 3.99 -5.64 3.87
N VAL A 12 3.09 -6.36 3.18
CA VAL A 12 2.36 -5.85 2.02
C VAL A 12 1.39 -4.75 2.46
N LEU A 13 0.72 -4.96 3.59
CA LEU A 13 -0.18 -3.97 4.16
C LEU A 13 0.57 -2.70 4.58
N ALA A 14 1.70 -2.85 5.29
CA ALA A 14 2.55 -1.73 5.69
C ALA A 14 3.06 -0.93 4.47
N GLY A 15 3.50 -1.62 3.42
CA GLY A 15 3.94 -0.97 2.17
C GLY A 15 2.83 -0.15 1.51
N ARG A 16 1.60 -0.68 1.45
CA ARG A 16 0.44 0.04 0.91
C ARG A 16 0.08 1.28 1.74
N ILE A 17 0.03 1.13 3.06
CA ILE A 17 -0.28 2.24 3.96
C ILE A 17 0.76 3.36 3.79
N LEU A 18 2.05 3.02 3.79
CA LEU A 18 3.13 3.99 3.58
C LEU A 18 3.00 4.72 2.23
N ALA A 19 2.71 3.99 1.16
CA ALA A 19 2.51 4.58 -0.16
C ALA A 19 1.32 5.55 -0.18
N ILE A 20 0.17 5.15 0.38
CA ILE A 20 -1.05 5.97 0.41
C ILE A 20 -0.82 7.24 1.24
N LEU A 21 -0.18 7.13 2.41
CA LEU A 21 0.14 8.27 3.26
C LEU A 21 1.08 9.25 2.54
N GLY A 22 2.14 8.75 1.91
CA GLY A 22 3.09 9.58 1.17
C GLY A 22 2.45 10.27 -0.04
N MET A 23 1.61 9.55 -0.80
CA MET A 23 0.85 10.12 -1.92
C MET A 23 -0.13 11.20 -1.44
N GLY A 24 -0.90 10.95 -0.38
CA GLY A 24 -1.84 11.93 0.17
C GLY A 24 -1.15 13.19 0.68
N PHE A 25 -0.05 13.03 1.41
CA PHE A 25 0.73 14.15 1.93
C PHE A 25 1.35 15.00 0.82
N THR A 26 2.04 14.37 -0.14
CA THR A 26 2.69 15.08 -1.25
C THR A 26 1.67 15.76 -2.15
N ALA A 27 0.52 15.15 -2.40
CA ALA A 27 -0.59 15.76 -3.14
C ALA A 27 -1.16 16.99 -2.40
N ALA A 28 -1.39 16.89 -1.08
CA ALA A 28 -1.88 18.01 -0.29
C ALA A 28 -0.91 19.21 -0.30
N VAL A 29 0.40 18.94 -0.15
CA VAL A 29 1.46 19.96 -0.23
C VAL A 29 1.52 20.59 -1.63
N ALA A 30 1.42 19.77 -2.68
CA ALA A 30 1.40 20.28 -4.05
C ALA A 30 0.21 21.21 -4.30
N ILE A 31 -1.00 20.82 -3.87
CA ILE A 31 -2.21 21.66 -3.96
C ILE A 31 -1.99 22.99 -3.22
N LEU A 32 -1.46 22.95 -1.99
CA LEU A 32 -1.17 24.16 -1.21
C LEU A 32 -0.23 25.10 -1.95
N PHE A 33 0.86 24.58 -2.55
CA PHE A 33 1.80 25.41 -3.32
C PHE A 33 1.20 25.96 -4.61
N TYR A 34 0.41 25.18 -5.34
CA TYR A 34 -0.27 25.68 -6.54
C TYR A 34 -1.28 26.77 -6.20
N VAL A 35 -2.08 26.59 -5.15
CA VAL A 35 -3.02 27.62 -4.66
C VAL A 35 -2.27 28.88 -4.20
N GLY A 36 -1.12 28.73 -3.55
CA GLY A 36 -0.26 29.84 -3.14
C GLY A 36 0.53 30.51 -4.28
N GLY A 37 0.41 30.04 -5.53
CA GLY A 37 1.15 30.59 -6.68
C GLY A 37 2.62 30.17 -6.77
N PHE A 38 3.07 29.24 -5.91
CA PHE A 38 4.44 28.73 -5.87
C PHE A 38 4.62 27.56 -6.84
N TRP A 39 4.51 27.82 -8.15
CA TRP A 39 4.49 26.79 -9.20
C TRP A 39 5.70 25.84 -9.20
N ALA A 40 6.92 26.36 -9.00
CA ALA A 40 8.13 25.54 -8.96
C ALA A 40 8.12 24.54 -7.78
N TRP A 41 7.69 24.99 -6.60
CA TRP A 41 7.56 24.15 -5.41
C TRP A 41 6.38 23.17 -5.53
N GLY A 42 5.29 23.58 -6.18
CA GLY A 42 4.18 22.68 -6.53
C GLY A 42 4.62 21.55 -7.46
N LEU A 43 5.42 21.85 -8.48
CA LEU A 43 6.02 20.83 -9.36
C LEU A 43 6.96 19.90 -8.59
N ALA A 44 7.81 20.43 -7.72
CA ALA A 44 8.70 19.61 -6.88
C ALA A 44 7.90 18.68 -5.95
N ALA A 45 6.83 19.18 -5.31
CA ALA A 45 5.94 18.38 -4.48
C ALA A 45 5.18 17.31 -5.29
N THR A 46 4.77 17.64 -6.53
CA THR A 46 4.17 16.68 -7.46
C THR A 46 5.17 15.61 -7.87
N ALA A 47 6.44 15.97 -8.11
CA ALA A 47 7.47 14.99 -8.39
C ALA A 47 7.75 14.06 -7.19
N ALA A 48 7.62 14.58 -5.96
CA ALA A 48 7.74 13.78 -4.74
C ALA A 48 6.60 12.76 -4.56
N PHE A 49 5.47 12.90 -5.27
CA PHE A 49 4.41 11.89 -5.33
C PHE A 49 4.87 10.60 -6.03
N VAL A 50 5.70 10.74 -7.06
CA VAL A 50 6.14 9.63 -7.94
C VAL A 50 6.78 8.46 -7.18
N PRO A 51 7.74 8.64 -6.25
CA PRO A 51 8.30 7.50 -5.53
C PRO A 51 7.26 6.73 -4.72
N PHE A 52 6.27 7.39 -4.12
CA PHE A 52 5.21 6.71 -3.37
C PHE A 52 4.23 5.98 -4.29
N PHE A 53 3.93 6.57 -5.44
CA PHE A 53 3.16 5.91 -6.48
C PHE A 53 3.88 4.67 -7.02
N LEU A 54 5.18 4.77 -7.30
CA LEU A 54 5.97 3.61 -7.72
C LEU A 54 6.07 2.55 -6.63
N LEU A 55 6.12 2.95 -5.36
CA LEU A 55 6.13 2.02 -4.23
C LEU A 55 4.87 1.16 -4.21
N ILE A 56 3.68 1.73 -4.43
CA ILE A 56 2.45 0.92 -4.45
C ILE A 56 2.45 -0.10 -5.60
N VAL A 57 2.87 0.34 -6.79
CA VAL A 57 2.98 -0.53 -7.98
C VAL A 57 3.99 -1.65 -7.74
N LEU A 58 5.12 -1.34 -7.09
CA LEU A 58 6.14 -2.32 -6.75
C LEU A 58 5.63 -3.34 -5.74
N VAL A 59 4.98 -2.88 -4.67
CA VAL A 59 4.40 -3.75 -3.64
C VAL A 59 3.37 -4.68 -4.26
N GLU A 60 2.48 -4.17 -5.11
CA GLU A 60 1.48 -5.00 -5.80
C GLU A 60 2.11 -6.03 -6.72
N ARG A 61 3.02 -5.62 -7.60
CA ARG A 61 3.70 -6.55 -8.52
C ARG A 61 4.51 -7.61 -7.76
N TYR A 62 5.18 -7.22 -6.68
CA TYR A 62 5.97 -8.16 -5.87
C TYR A 62 5.06 -9.16 -5.15
N SER A 63 3.96 -8.69 -4.57
CA SER A 63 2.99 -9.52 -3.83
C SER A 63 2.34 -10.55 -4.73
N VAL A 64 1.96 -10.15 -5.95
CA VAL A 64 1.39 -11.05 -6.97
C VAL A 64 2.42 -12.09 -7.41
N ARG A 65 3.68 -11.69 -7.63
CA ARG A 65 4.74 -12.63 -8.06
C ARG A 65 5.11 -13.68 -7.02
N HIS A 66 5.01 -13.34 -5.73
CA HIS A 66 5.45 -14.22 -4.63
C HIS A 66 4.28 -14.94 -3.93
N GLY A 67 3.06 -14.85 -4.45
CA GLY A 67 1.90 -15.51 -3.84
C GLY A 67 1.59 -15.03 -2.42
N LEU A 68 2.02 -13.82 -2.05
CA LEU A 68 1.78 -13.23 -0.72
C LEU A 68 0.32 -12.78 -0.52
N ILE A 69 -0.49 -13.00 -1.55
CA ILE A 69 -1.94 -12.82 -1.63
C ILE A 69 -2.43 -14.19 -2.15
N GLY A 70 -2.81 -15.09 -1.25
CA GLY A 70 -3.24 -16.46 -1.58
C GLY A 70 -4.61 -16.76 -0.97
N PRO A 71 -5.46 -17.59 -1.62
CA PRO A 71 -6.70 -18.08 -1.02
C PRO A 71 -6.41 -18.76 0.33
N PRO A 72 -7.39 -18.79 1.26
CA PRO A 72 -7.26 -19.56 2.50
C PRO A 72 -6.76 -20.95 2.17
N ASP A 73 -5.73 -21.41 2.89
CA ASP A 73 -5.21 -22.76 2.73
C ASP A 73 -6.34 -23.75 3.06
N PRO A 74 -6.86 -24.53 2.09
CA PRO A 74 -8.00 -25.42 2.32
C PRO A 74 -7.69 -26.51 3.35
N ALA A 75 -6.41 -26.76 3.64
CA ALA A 75 -5.99 -27.64 4.72
C ALA A 75 -6.30 -27.06 6.11
N ALA A 76 -6.39 -25.74 6.25
CA ALA A 76 -6.77 -25.09 7.51
C ALA A 76 -8.28 -25.03 7.74
N GLU A 77 -9.10 -25.18 6.69
CA GLU A 77 -10.58 -25.27 6.79
C GLU A 77 -11.03 -26.70 7.13
N ALA A 78 -10.30 -27.72 6.67
CA ALA A 78 -10.61 -29.14 6.96
C ALA A 78 -10.43 -29.51 8.45
N ASP A 79 -9.59 -28.78 9.18
CA ASP A 79 -9.34 -29.01 10.61
C ASP A 79 -10.37 -28.32 11.52
N ASP A 80 -11.16 -27.35 11.02
CA ASP A 80 -12.13 -26.55 11.81
C ASP A 80 -13.58 -27.08 11.70
N GLU A 81 -13.88 -27.94 10.70
CA GLU A 81 -15.19 -28.59 10.53
C GLU A 81 -15.29 -29.97 11.23
N GLY A 82 -14.21 -30.40 11.90
CA GLY A 82 -14.07 -31.73 12.52
C GLY A 82 -14.20 -31.79 14.04
N GLU A 83 -14.49 -30.69 14.74
CA GLU A 83 -14.65 -30.63 16.20
C GLU A 83 -16.09 -30.29 16.66
#